data_AF-A0A437P9T4-F1
#
_entry.id   AF-A0A437P9T4-F1
#
_cell.length_a   1.000
_cell.length_b   1.000
_cell.length_c   1.000
_cell.angle_alpha   90.00
_cell.angle_beta   90.00
_cell.angle_gamma   90.00
#
_symmetry.space_group_name_H-M   'P 1'
#
loop_
_entity.id
_entity.type
_entity.pdbx_description
1 polymer ?
#
loop_
_entity_poly.entity_id
_entity_poly.type
_entity_poly.pdbx_seq_one_letter_code
_entity_poly.pdbx_strand_id
1 'polypeptide(L)' 'MRSGFGCDDCGSPAVRLPAILHDEAPIQCDRCGCTLMAWGAFKRRVEAEAPPEGGPAVDLIRAPGLAEAAAT' A
#
# COMPACT_ATOMS: atom_id res chain seq x y z
N MET A 1 -0.48 8.06 11.28
CA MET A 1 0.38 8.22 10.10
C MET A 1 -0.50 8.74 8.97
N ARG A 2 -0.19 9.91 8.41
CA ARG A 2 -0.94 10.47 7.27
C ARG A 2 -0.23 9.93 6.03
N SER A 3 -0.83 8.95 5.35
CA SER A 3 -0.20 8.09 4.34
C SER A 3 0.31 8.80 3.06
N GLY A 4 0.48 10.13 3.04
CA GLY A 4 1.11 10.87 1.93
C GLY A 4 0.42 10.88 0.56
N PHE A 5 -0.57 10.01 0.30
CA PHE A 5 -1.23 9.85 -1.01
C PHE A 5 -2.54 10.64 -1.17
N GLY A 6 -2.94 11.42 -0.17
CA GLY A 6 -4.16 12.22 -0.23
C GLY A 6 -4.04 13.40 -1.19
N CYS A 7 -5.18 13.86 -1.72
CA CYS A 7 -5.26 15.08 -2.52
C CYS A 7 -5.08 16.32 -1.63
N ASP A 8 -4.12 17.19 -1.97
CA ASP A 8 -3.88 18.46 -1.26
C ASP A 8 -5.02 19.48 -1.43
N ASP A 9 -5.69 19.51 -2.59
CA ASP A 9 -6.78 20.45 -2.85
C ASP A 9 -8.06 20.16 -2.05
N CYS A 10 -8.50 18.91 -2.02
CA CYS A 10 -9.80 18.54 -1.42
C CYS A 10 -9.71 17.67 -0.17
N GLY A 11 -8.50 17.30 0.24
CA GLY A 11 -8.22 16.46 1.41
C GLY A 11 -8.67 15.01 1.27
N SER A 12 -9.18 14.60 0.11
CA SER A 12 -9.67 13.23 -0.10
C SER A 12 -8.51 12.24 -0.16
N PRO A 13 -8.58 11.11 0.56
CA PRO A 13 -7.61 10.02 0.43
C PRO A 13 -7.84 9.13 -0.79
N ALA A 14 -8.96 9.32 -1.51
CA ALA A 14 -9.34 8.44 -2.62
C ALA A 14 -8.63 8.80 -3.93
N VAL A 15 -8.03 7.79 -4.56
CA VAL A 15 -7.33 7.89 -5.84
C VAL A 15 -8.04 7.06 -6.91
N ARG A 16 -8.04 7.57 -8.14
CA ARG A 16 -8.51 6.88 -9.34
C ARG A 16 -7.31 6.54 -10.22
N LEU A 17 -7.17 5.25 -10.51
CA LEU A 17 -6.17 4.75 -11.44
C LEU A 17 -6.65 4.87 -12.89
N PRO A 18 -5.76 5.16 -13.85
CA PRO A 18 -6.12 5.16 -15.26
C PRO A 18 -6.38 3.74 -15.75
N ALA A 19 -7.26 3.59 -16.75
CA ALA A 19 -7.62 2.27 -17.30
C ALA A 19 -6.44 1.56 -17.98
N ILE A 20 -5.47 2.33 -18.49
CA ILE A 20 -4.24 1.83 -19.09
C ILE A 20 -3.07 2.34 -18.24
N LEU A 21 -2.26 1.43 -17.71
CA LEU A 21 -1.14 1.73 -16.82
C LEU A 21 0.18 1.77 -17.60
N HIS A 22 0.68 2.98 -17.85
CA HIS A 22 2.06 3.25 -18.31
C HIS A 22 2.67 4.32 -17.41
N ASP A 23 3.99 4.52 -17.39
CA ASP A 23 4.65 5.36 -16.37
C ASP A 23 4.14 6.82 -16.33
N GLU A 24 3.75 7.37 -17.47
CA GLU A 24 3.20 8.74 -17.60
C GLU A 24 1.68 8.81 -17.35
N ALA A 25 1.00 7.68 -17.15
CA ALA A 25 -0.44 7.64 -17.01
C ALA A 25 -0.87 8.41 -15.73
N PRO A 26 -1.84 9.34 -15.82
CA PRO A 26 -2.19 10.19 -14.70
C PRO A 26 -3.04 9.44 -13.67
N ILE A 27 -2.63 9.50 -12.40
CA ILE A 27 -3.47 9.17 -11.25
C ILE A 27 -4.22 10.44 -10.85
N GLN A 28 -5.53 10.32 -10.65
CA GLN A 28 -6.39 11.44 -10.31
C GLN A 28 -7.00 11.28 -8.92
N CYS A 29 -7.42 12.38 -8.31
CA CYS A 29 -8.29 12.32 -7.15
C CYS A 29 -9.67 11.85 -7.57
N ASP A 30 -10.22 10.84 -6.90
CA ASP A 30 -11.55 10.34 -7.25
C ASP A 30 -12.67 11.34 -6.90
N ARG A 31 -12.39 12.30 -6.00
CA ARG A 31 -13.35 13.33 -5.57
C ARG A 31 -13.37 14.56 -6.47
N CYS A 32 -12.23 15.22 -6.68
CA CYS A 32 -12.16 16.49 -7.42
C CYS A 32 -11.64 16.35 -8.86
N GLY A 33 -11.11 15.18 -9.25
CA GLY A 33 -10.59 14.94 -10.60
C GLY A 33 -9.23 15.58 -10.89
N CYS A 34 -8.64 16.33 -9.96
CA CYS A 34 -7.30 16.88 -10.12
C CYS A 34 -6.27 15.75 -10.31
N THR A 35 -5.26 16.00 -11.13
CA THR A 35 -4.13 15.07 -11.29
C THR A 35 -3.25 15.12 -10.06
N LEU A 36 -2.99 13.97 -9.45
CA LEU A 36 -2.16 13.84 -8.25
C LEU A 36 -0.69 13.61 -8.63
N MET A 37 -0.43 12.61 -9.48
CA MET A 37 0.90 12.28 -10.00
C MET A 37 0.81 11.30 -11.16
N ALA A 38 1.94 11.04 -11.82
CA ALA A 38 2.07 9.97 -12.80
C ALA A 38 2.19 8.59 -12.12
N TRP A 39 1.69 7.54 -12.77
CA TRP A 39 1.74 6.15 -12.29
C TRP A 39 3.16 5.69 -11.92
N GLY A 40 4.18 6.07 -12.70
CA GLY A 40 5.58 5.75 -12.41
C GLY A 40 6.14 6.41 -11.16
N ALA A 41 5.64 7.60 -10.79
CA ALA A 41 5.98 8.25 -9.53
C ALA A 41 5.27 7.58 -8.34
N PHE A 42 4.03 7.15 -8.54
CA PHE A 42 3.26 6.43 -7.52
C PHE A 42 3.90 5.10 -7.13
N LYS A 43 4.27 4.26 -8.11
CA LYS A 43 4.97 2.98 -7.86
C LYS A 43 6.21 3.18 -6.99
N ARG A 44 7.09 4.12 -7.37
CA ARG A 44 8.32 4.41 -6.62
C ARG A 44 8.06 4.88 -5.19
N ARG A 45 6.98 5.64 -4.94
CA ARG A 45 6.61 6.05 -3.57
C ARG A 45 6.13 4.86 -2.75
N VAL A 46 5.26 4.03 -3.32
CA VAL A 46 4.79 2.79 -2.66
C VAL A 46 5.97 1.86 -2.35
N GLU A 47 6.90 1.68 -3.29
CA GLU A 47 8.12 0.89 -3.11
C GLU A 47 9.04 1.47 -2.02
N ALA A 48 9.14 2.79 -1.90
CA ALA A 48 9.94 3.45 -0.87
C ALA A 48 9.31 3.34 0.53
N GLU A 49 7.98 3.24 0.63
CA GLU A 49 7.26 3.00 1.87
C GLU A 49 7.12 1.52 2.22
N ALA A 50 7.35 0.62 1.25
CA ALA A 50 7.40 -0.80 1.50
C ALA A 50 8.63 -1.11 2.38
N PRO A 51 8.48 -1.96 3.41
CA PRO A 51 9.64 -2.48 4.12
C PRO A 51 10.54 -3.21 3.11
N PRO A 52 11.88 -3.19 3.29
CA PRO A 52 12.79 -3.89 2.40
C PRO A 52 12.37 -5.35 2.30
N GLU A 53 12.03 -5.81 1.09
CA GLU A 53 11.70 -7.21 0.86
C GLU A 53 12.91 -8.07 1.21
N GLY A 54 12.81 -8.76 2.35
CA GLY A 54 13.91 -9.44 3.00
C GLY A 54 13.46 -10.20 4.25
N GLY A 55 12.38 -10.95 4.15
CA GLY A 55 12.03 -12.01 5.10
C GLY A 55 11.77 -13.29 4.33
N PRO A 56 12.44 -14.43 4.64
CA PRO A 56 12.20 -15.66 3.91
C PRO A 56 10.75 -16.11 4.12
N ALA A 57 10.11 -16.50 3.02
CA ALA A 57 8.86 -17.23 3.03
C ALA A 57 9.08 -18.63 3.65
N VAL A 58 9.17 -18.72 4.98
CA VAL A 58 8.97 -19.95 5.77
C VAL A 58 8.92 -19.57 7.26
N ASP A 59 7.73 -19.34 7.81
CA ASP A 59 7.31 -19.86 9.13
C ASP A 59 5.85 -19.49 9.44
N LEU A 60 4.92 -19.85 8.56
CA LEU A 60 3.48 -19.91 8.89
C LEU A 60 2.96 -21.34 8.95
N ILE A 61 3.85 -22.32 9.16
CA ILE A 61 3.49 -23.69 9.54
C ILE A 61 4.16 -24.04 10.87
N ARG A 62 3.96 -23.24 11.92
CA ARG A 62 3.97 -23.74 13.30
C ARG A 62 3.22 -22.82 14.25
N ALA A 63 1.90 -22.95 14.25
CA ALA A 63 1.17 -22.73 15.50
C ALA A 63 1.38 -24.01 16.34
N PRO A 64 2.15 -24.01 17.45
CA PRO A 64 1.93 -25.02 18.47
C PRO A 64 0.57 -24.74 19.09
N GLY A 65 -0.27 -25.77 19.05
CA GLY A 65 -1.61 -25.76 19.57
C GLY A 65 -1.68 -25.36 21.04
N LEU A 66 -2.80 -24.76 21.37
CA LEU A 66 -3.32 -24.67 22.73
C LEU A 66 -3.39 -26.08 23.34
N ALA A 67 -3.09 -26.15 24.64
CA ALA A 67 -3.30 -27.24 25.59
C ALA A 67 -2.18 -28.29 25.68
N GLU A 68 -1.42 -28.24 26.79
CA GLU A 68 -1.55 -29.27 27.82
C GLU A 68 -1.40 -28.64 29.21
N ALA A 69 -2.46 -28.79 30.02
CA ALA A 69 -2.44 -28.62 31.46
C ALA A 69 -2.06 -29.96 32.08
N ALA A 70 -0.94 -30.03 32.79
CA ALA A 70 -0.62 -31.09 33.76
C ALA A 70 0.55 -30.59 34.63
N ALA A 71 0.27 -30.26 35.89
CA ALA A 71 0.52 -31.15 37.02
C ALA A 71 2.02 -31.25 37.40
N THR A 72 2.46 -30.44 38.37
CA THR A 72 2.76 -30.93 39.74
C THR A 72 3.04 -29.76 40.67
#